data_AF-A0A8H7ZUG2-F1
#
_entry.id   AF-A0A8H7ZUG2-F1
#
_cell.length_a   1.000
_cell.length_b   1.000
_cell.length_c   1.000
_cell.angle_alpha   90.00
_cell.angle_beta   90.00
_cell.angle_gamma   90.00
#
_symmetry.space_group_name_H-M   'P 1'
#
loop_
_entity.id
_entity.type
_entity.pdbx_description
1 polymer ?
#
loop_
_entity_poly.entity_id
_entity_poly.type
_entity_poly.pdbx_seq_one_letter_code
_entity_poly.pdbx_strand_id
1 'polypeptide(L)'
;KTTGGGGGHGKKLTKSPSHPHLASAAVRDEHGISEADLERFTDLRAAYDAGIAVILTPEEKETTEKEKEKKDKKEKKGAAPVVEPPPEPKGLRLMQRLLRPTFALRSADGLYILCTEPVSELPADCKAAIEYENVLIKYRLDRIRAKAVEDLKELTNKGVEVFNYLDDCIGQRFQGEIDAVKELIVAIREAIELEAKLPNELVLDGEKFTVNYDVLTYEPEPEPRSESPVEKQIPEGFTVLQVLNIGRQFREYDPTGHIPTKEFVETLQRLAMLSVGQDIIPEALASADLAQLNQLAATFDPFETGFVNWKAFVVTAAR
;
A
#
# COMPACT_ATOMS: atom_id res chain seq x y z
N LYS A 1 -14.96 32.37 49.13
CA LYS A 1 -16.43 32.15 49.01
C LYS A 1 -16.63 31.10 47.94
N THR A 2 -16.70 29.84 48.35
CA THR A 2 -17.91 28.99 48.42
C THR A 2 -18.10 28.22 47.10
N THR A 3 -17.63 26.96 47.04
CA THR A 3 -18.39 25.69 47.20
C THR A 3 -18.90 25.18 45.85
N GLY A 4 -18.84 23.91 45.44
CA GLY A 4 -18.49 22.66 46.11
C GLY A 4 -19.14 21.47 45.38
N GLY A 5 -18.60 20.26 45.59
CA GLY A 5 -19.28 18.96 45.42
C GLY A 5 -19.38 18.45 43.98
N GLY A 6 -18.88 17.27 43.60
CA GLY A 6 -18.71 16.04 44.36
C GLY A 6 -19.81 15.05 43.97
N GLY A 7 -19.47 14.03 43.18
CA GLY A 7 -20.43 13.00 42.76
C GLY A 7 -19.83 11.94 41.85
N GLY A 8 -18.94 11.10 42.39
CA GLY A 8 -18.51 9.89 41.72
C GLY A 8 -19.58 8.81 41.83
N HIS A 9 -19.84 8.08 40.75
CA HIS A 9 -20.55 6.80 40.76
C HIS A 9 -19.98 5.86 39.67
N GLY A 10 -19.44 4.73 40.14
CA GLY A 10 -19.77 3.42 39.60
C GLY A 10 -19.28 3.06 38.20
N LYS A 11 -18.04 2.56 38.12
CA LYS A 11 -17.63 1.55 37.14
C LYS A 11 -18.65 0.40 37.13
N LYS A 12 -19.35 0.19 36.02
CA LYS A 12 -19.89 -1.13 35.66
C LYS A 12 -19.42 -1.47 34.25
N LEU A 13 -18.56 -2.47 34.20
CA LEU A 13 -18.14 -3.19 33.02
C LEU A 13 -19.39 -3.69 32.26
N THR A 14 -19.61 -3.16 31.07
CA THR A 14 -20.46 -3.83 30.08
C THR A 14 -19.54 -4.55 29.11
N LYS A 15 -19.59 -5.88 29.18
CA LYS A 15 -18.88 -6.84 28.35
C LYS A 15 -18.99 -6.50 26.87
N SER A 16 -17.85 -6.47 26.22
CA SER A 16 -17.68 -6.62 24.78
C SER A 16 -18.39 -7.90 24.30
N PRO A 17 -19.14 -7.87 23.18
CA PRO A 17 -19.59 -9.09 22.54
C PRO A 17 -18.39 -9.72 21.83
N SER A 18 -18.01 -10.88 22.35
CA SER A 18 -17.07 -11.81 21.75
C SER A 18 -17.44 -12.13 20.31
N HIS A 19 -16.46 -12.00 19.42
CA HIS A 19 -16.45 -12.62 18.10
C HIS A 19 -16.89 -14.09 18.17
N PRO A 20 -17.91 -14.53 17.42
CA PRO A 20 -18.01 -15.92 17.07
C PRO A 20 -17.00 -16.21 15.96
N HIS A 21 -16.06 -17.09 16.30
CA HIS A 21 -15.19 -17.82 15.40
C HIS A 21 -16.03 -18.38 14.23
N LEU A 22 -15.91 -17.78 13.04
CA LEU A 22 -16.42 -18.40 11.81
C LEU A 22 -15.49 -19.56 11.47
N ALA A 23 -15.85 -20.72 11.99
CA ALA A 23 -15.37 -22.00 11.50
C ALA A 23 -15.75 -22.10 10.01
N SER A 24 -14.75 -22.45 9.21
CA SER A 24 -14.86 -22.92 7.83
C SER A 24 -16.03 -23.91 7.69
N ALA A 25 -17.13 -23.45 7.12
CA ALA A 25 -18.16 -24.32 6.59
C ALA A 25 -17.95 -24.37 5.08
N ALA A 26 -17.38 -25.49 4.63
CA ALA A 26 -17.34 -25.85 3.23
C ALA A 26 -18.74 -25.69 2.63
N VAL A 27 -18.90 -24.72 1.74
CA VAL A 27 -20.03 -24.68 0.83
C VAL A 27 -19.92 -25.92 -0.02
N ARG A 28 -20.81 -26.88 0.21
CA ARG A 28 -21.04 -27.98 -0.72
C ARG A 28 -21.59 -27.35 -1.99
N ASP A 29 -20.73 -27.25 -3.01
CA ASP A 29 -21.11 -27.18 -4.40
C ASP A 29 -21.85 -28.47 -4.76
N GLU A 30 -23.15 -28.48 -4.52
CA GLU A 30 -24.06 -29.37 -5.23
C GLU A 30 -25.19 -28.49 -5.68
N HIS A 31 -25.20 -28.14 -6.96
CA HIS A 31 -26.34 -27.99 -7.88
C HIS A 31 -25.72 -27.65 -9.25
N GLY A 32 -24.85 -28.55 -9.73
CA GLY A 32 -24.42 -28.53 -11.12
C GLY A 32 -25.63 -28.87 -11.98
N ILE A 33 -26.11 -27.91 -12.76
CA ILE A 33 -27.08 -28.15 -13.83
C ILE A 33 -26.48 -29.26 -14.70
N SER A 34 -27.16 -30.40 -14.80
CA SER A 34 -26.63 -31.51 -15.57
C SER A 34 -26.50 -31.10 -17.04
N GLU A 35 -25.49 -31.62 -17.75
CA GLU A 35 -25.27 -31.36 -19.17
C GLU A 35 -26.55 -31.66 -20.01
N ALA A 36 -27.35 -32.63 -19.55
CA ALA A 36 -28.66 -32.97 -20.11
C ALA A 36 -29.76 -31.91 -19.86
N ASP A 37 -29.66 -31.12 -18.79
CA ASP A 37 -30.55 -29.98 -18.54
C ASP A 37 -30.13 -28.76 -19.38
N LEU A 38 -28.84 -28.59 -19.65
CA LEU A 38 -28.34 -27.55 -20.55
C LEU A 38 -28.81 -27.78 -22.00
N GLU A 39 -28.84 -29.05 -22.45
CA GLU A 39 -29.38 -29.43 -23.77
C GLU A 39 -30.88 -29.13 -23.91
N ARG A 40 -31.67 -29.29 -22.84
CA ARG A 40 -33.13 -29.02 -22.83
C ARG A 40 -33.50 -27.55 -23.00
N PHE A 41 -32.59 -26.63 -22.71
CA PHE A 41 -32.81 -25.20 -22.84
C PHE A 41 -32.05 -24.56 -24.00
N THR A 42 -31.43 -25.35 -24.88
CA THR A 42 -30.78 -24.87 -26.10
C THR A 42 -31.76 -24.12 -27.01
N ASP A 43 -32.97 -24.62 -27.16
CA ASP A 43 -34.04 -23.97 -27.91
C ASP A 43 -34.49 -22.64 -27.28
N LEU A 44 -34.53 -22.58 -25.94
CA LEU A 44 -34.89 -21.37 -25.19
C LEU A 44 -33.79 -20.31 -25.28
N ARG A 45 -32.53 -20.75 -25.23
CA ARG A 45 -31.35 -19.89 -25.39
C ARG A 45 -31.23 -19.37 -26.82
N ALA A 46 -31.44 -20.22 -27.83
CA ALA A 46 -31.48 -19.82 -29.23
C ALA A 46 -32.61 -18.83 -29.51
N ALA A 47 -33.78 -19.00 -28.90
CA ALA A 47 -34.89 -18.06 -29.00
C ALA A 47 -34.60 -16.71 -28.30
N TYR A 48 -33.92 -16.75 -27.15
CA TYR A 48 -33.47 -15.55 -26.43
C TYR A 48 -32.41 -14.77 -27.22
N ASP A 49 -31.40 -15.47 -27.74
CA ASP A 49 -30.32 -14.88 -28.53
C ASP A 49 -30.83 -14.33 -29.88
N ALA A 50 -31.77 -15.03 -30.54
CA ALA A 50 -32.46 -14.53 -31.73
C ALA A 50 -33.34 -13.30 -31.42
N GLY A 51 -33.99 -13.28 -30.25
CA GLY A 51 -34.75 -12.12 -29.78
C GLY A 51 -33.88 -10.90 -29.54
N ILE A 52 -32.69 -11.08 -28.95
CA ILE A 52 -31.69 -10.02 -28.77
C ILE A 52 -31.16 -9.53 -30.12
N ALA A 53 -30.87 -10.44 -31.07
CA ALA A 53 -30.40 -10.07 -32.40
C ALA A 53 -31.40 -9.18 -33.16
N VAL A 54 -32.70 -9.48 -33.08
CA VAL A 54 -33.77 -8.67 -33.70
C VAL A 54 -33.93 -7.30 -33.03
N ILE A 55 -33.62 -7.20 -31.73
CA ILE A 55 -33.67 -5.92 -30.99
C ILE A 55 -32.42 -5.07 -31.28
N LEU A 56 -31.27 -5.71 -31.57
CA LEU A 56 -29.99 -5.05 -31.82
C LEU A 56 -29.72 -4.76 -33.30
N THR A 57 -30.51 -5.27 -34.24
CA THR A 57 -30.43 -4.83 -35.65
C THR A 57 -30.96 -3.40 -35.76
N PRO A 58 -30.13 -2.40 -36.12
CA PRO A 58 -30.64 -1.08 -36.45
C PRO A 58 -31.55 -1.21 -37.69
N GLU A 59 -32.72 -0.57 -37.65
CA GLU A 59 -33.53 -0.34 -38.84
C GLU A 59 -32.68 0.43 -39.87
N GLU A 60 -32.10 -0.27 -40.85
CA GLU A 60 -31.52 0.34 -42.04
C GLU A 60 -32.66 0.93 -42.87
N LYS A 61 -32.99 2.20 -42.56
CA LYS A 61 -33.73 3.06 -43.47
C LYS A 61 -32.90 3.30 -44.72
N GLU A 62 -33.57 3.09 -45.85
CA GLU A 62 -33.19 3.50 -47.20
C GLU A 62 -32.43 4.84 -47.23
N THR A 63 -31.18 4.80 -47.70
CA THR A 63 -30.61 5.80 -48.62
C THR A 63 -29.24 5.31 -49.07
N THR A 64 -29.10 4.90 -50.33
CA THR A 64 -28.10 5.39 -51.30
C THR A 64 -28.16 4.58 -52.58
N GLU A 65 -29.01 5.00 -53.52
CA GLU A 65 -28.65 4.92 -54.94
C GLU A 65 -27.58 5.98 -55.22
N LYS A 66 -26.36 5.54 -55.54
CA LYS A 66 -25.53 5.98 -56.68
C LYS A 66 -24.07 5.57 -56.46
N GLU A 67 -23.45 5.15 -57.56
CA GLU A 67 -22.03 4.84 -57.74
C GLU A 67 -21.53 3.45 -57.30
N LYS A 68 -21.69 2.47 -58.19
CA LYS A 68 -20.56 1.97 -59.00
C LYS A 68 -21.03 0.97 -60.05
N GLU A 69 -21.15 1.48 -61.26
CA GLU A 69 -21.23 0.67 -62.46
C GLU A 69 -19.81 0.21 -62.88
N LYS A 70 -19.73 -1.06 -63.29
CA LYS A 70 -18.77 -1.69 -64.21
C LYS A 70 -17.41 -2.16 -63.67
N LYS A 71 -17.26 -3.49 -63.58
CA LYS A 71 -16.64 -4.24 -64.70
C LYS A 71 -16.99 -5.74 -64.70
N ASP A 72 -17.62 -6.15 -65.80
CA ASP A 72 -17.69 -7.43 -66.53
C ASP A 72 -17.57 -8.78 -65.80
N LYS A 73 -18.58 -9.68 -65.82
CA LYS A 73 -19.20 -10.47 -66.95
C LYS A 73 -18.50 -11.82 -67.15
N LYS A 74 -19.20 -12.93 -66.83
CA LYS A 74 -19.53 -14.03 -67.78
C LYS A 74 -20.36 -15.16 -67.12
N GLU A 75 -21.57 -15.34 -67.68
CA GLU A 75 -22.36 -16.58 -67.89
C GLU A 75 -22.41 -17.69 -66.80
N LYS A 76 -23.61 -18.05 -66.34
CA LYS A 76 -24.46 -19.08 -66.98
C LYS A 76 -25.83 -19.23 -66.30
N LYS A 77 -26.83 -19.50 -67.14
CA LYS A 77 -28.21 -19.93 -66.85
C LYS A 77 -28.26 -21.12 -65.89
N GLY A 78 -29.20 -21.07 -64.95
CA GLY A 78 -29.63 -22.21 -64.13
C GLY A 78 -30.97 -21.89 -63.44
N ALA A 79 -31.93 -22.78 -63.58
CA ALA A 79 -33.33 -22.63 -63.21
C ALA A 79 -33.57 -22.42 -61.70
N ALA A 80 -34.66 -21.70 -61.38
CA ALA A 80 -35.18 -21.54 -60.03
C ALA A 80 -35.56 -22.91 -59.42
N PRO A 81 -35.04 -23.27 -58.23
CA PRO A 81 -35.65 -24.31 -57.43
C PRO A 81 -36.79 -23.69 -56.62
N VAL A 82 -37.97 -24.32 -56.72
CA VAL A 82 -39.09 -24.13 -55.82
C VAL A 82 -38.60 -24.45 -54.40
N VAL A 83 -38.48 -23.44 -53.55
CA VAL A 83 -38.22 -23.62 -52.12
C VAL A 83 -39.56 -23.94 -51.47
N GLU A 84 -39.74 -25.22 -51.13
CA GLU A 84 -40.81 -25.67 -50.23
C GLU A 84 -40.69 -24.89 -48.89
N PRO A 85 -41.81 -24.47 -48.29
CA PRO A 85 -41.76 -23.80 -46.99
C PRO A 85 -41.14 -24.75 -45.94
N PRO A 86 -40.26 -24.24 -45.07
CA PRO A 86 -39.59 -25.06 -44.06
C PRO A 86 -40.61 -25.78 -43.17
N PRO A 87 -40.37 -27.05 -42.79
CA PRO A 87 -41.30 -27.82 -41.99
C PRO A 87 -41.49 -27.14 -40.64
N GLU A 88 -42.75 -26.88 -40.27
CA GLU A 88 -43.12 -26.27 -39.00
C GLU A 88 -42.39 -26.96 -37.83
N PRO A 89 -41.77 -26.19 -36.91
CA PRO A 89 -41.12 -26.77 -35.74
C PRO A 89 -42.15 -27.55 -34.91
N LYS A 90 -41.82 -28.80 -34.61
CA LYS A 90 -42.67 -29.78 -33.91
C LYS A 90 -43.20 -29.29 -32.53
N GLY A 91 -42.69 -28.18 -32.02
CA GLY A 91 -43.16 -27.51 -30.79
C GLY A 91 -44.51 -26.80 -30.91
N LEU A 92 -44.97 -26.44 -32.12
CA LEU A 92 -46.27 -25.76 -32.32
C LEU A 92 -47.46 -26.64 -31.93
N ARG A 93 -47.37 -27.96 -32.14
CA ARG A 93 -48.44 -28.91 -31.76
C ARG A 93 -48.59 -29.08 -30.25
N LEU A 94 -47.52 -28.93 -29.48
CA LEU A 94 -47.59 -29.04 -28.01
C LEU A 94 -48.16 -27.75 -27.41
N MET A 95 -47.76 -26.59 -27.94
CA MET A 95 -48.34 -25.30 -27.57
C MET A 95 -49.85 -25.22 -27.91
N GLN A 96 -50.28 -25.70 -29.08
CA GLN A 96 -51.71 -25.79 -29.44
C GLN A 96 -52.51 -26.71 -28.50
N ARG A 97 -51.87 -27.71 -27.88
CA ARG A 97 -52.51 -28.63 -26.93
C ARG A 97 -52.64 -28.01 -25.53
N LEU A 98 -51.70 -27.14 -25.15
CA LEU A 98 -51.71 -26.41 -23.88
C LEU A 98 -52.56 -25.13 -23.92
N LEU A 99 -52.86 -24.59 -25.10
CA LEU A 99 -53.75 -23.45 -25.32
C LEU A 99 -55.22 -23.83 -25.56
N ARG A 100 -55.65 -25.06 -25.24
CA ARG A 100 -57.09 -25.38 -25.26
C ARG A 100 -57.75 -24.62 -24.09
N PRO A 101 -58.66 -23.66 -24.32
CA PRO A 101 -59.32 -22.95 -23.24
C PRO A 101 -60.16 -23.96 -22.47
N THR A 102 -59.75 -24.32 -21.25
CA THR A 102 -60.61 -25.09 -20.35
C THR A 102 -61.57 -24.08 -19.74
N PHE A 103 -62.62 -23.70 -20.48
CA PHE A 103 -63.63 -22.80 -19.98
C PHE A 103 -64.57 -23.58 -19.04
N ALA A 104 -64.28 -23.53 -17.75
CA ALA A 104 -65.17 -24.07 -16.72
C ALA A 104 -66.24 -23.01 -16.40
N LEU A 105 -67.42 -23.11 -17.03
CA LEU A 105 -68.60 -22.40 -16.54
C LEU A 105 -69.09 -23.06 -15.27
N ARG A 106 -69.26 -22.26 -14.22
CA ARG A 106 -69.84 -22.69 -12.95
C ARG A 106 -71.34 -22.92 -13.15
N SER A 107 -71.78 -24.17 -13.22
CA SER A 107 -73.19 -24.53 -13.01
C SER A 107 -73.51 -24.53 -11.51
N ALA A 108 -74.76 -24.21 -11.17
CA ALA A 108 -75.26 -24.09 -9.79
C ALA A 108 -75.21 -25.42 -8.99
N ASP A 109 -74.94 -26.54 -9.65
CA ASP A 109 -75.09 -27.87 -9.07
C ASP A 109 -73.74 -28.56 -8.77
N GLY A 110 -72.63 -27.84 -8.90
CA GLY A 110 -71.30 -28.31 -8.47
C GLY A 110 -70.69 -29.45 -9.31
N LEU A 111 -71.32 -29.88 -10.40
CA LEU A 111 -70.80 -30.90 -11.30
C LEU A 111 -70.12 -30.25 -12.52
N TYR A 112 -68.82 -30.51 -12.70
CA TYR A 112 -68.03 -30.05 -13.84
C TYR A 112 -68.49 -30.77 -15.12
N ILE A 113 -69.07 -30.03 -16.06
CA ILE A 113 -69.34 -30.54 -17.41
C ILE A 113 -68.00 -30.51 -18.17
N LEU A 114 -67.31 -31.64 -18.20
CA LEU A 114 -66.28 -31.90 -19.20
C LEU A 114 -66.99 -32.04 -20.55
N CYS A 115 -67.01 -31.00 -21.36
CA CYS A 115 -67.47 -31.08 -22.75
C CYS A 115 -66.46 -31.93 -23.55
N THR A 116 -66.60 -33.25 -23.46
CA THR A 116 -65.78 -34.26 -24.17
C THR A 116 -66.36 -34.70 -25.51
N GLU A 117 -67.49 -34.14 -25.94
CA GLU A 117 -68.05 -34.35 -27.27
C GLU A 117 -67.83 -33.11 -28.15
N PRO A 118 -67.51 -33.26 -29.45
CA PRO A 118 -67.39 -32.11 -30.35
C PRO A 118 -68.78 -31.48 -30.49
N VAL A 119 -69.04 -30.42 -29.71
CA VAL A 119 -70.29 -29.66 -29.81
C VAL A 119 -70.37 -29.13 -31.23
N SER A 120 -71.19 -29.79 -32.05
CA SER A 120 -71.53 -29.36 -33.39
C SER A 120 -72.23 -28.01 -33.25
N GLU A 121 -71.48 -26.97 -33.61
CA GLU A 121 -71.86 -25.55 -33.64
C GLU A 121 -72.08 -24.88 -32.28
N LEU A 122 -71.00 -24.27 -31.78
CA LEU A 122 -71.05 -23.29 -30.68
C LEU A 122 -72.03 -22.15 -31.03
N PRO A 123 -72.93 -21.72 -30.11
CA PRO A 123 -73.82 -20.58 -30.33
C PRO A 123 -73.04 -19.33 -30.77
N ALA A 124 -73.64 -18.51 -31.64
CA ALA A 124 -72.98 -17.32 -32.19
C ALA A 124 -72.50 -16.35 -31.10
N ASP A 125 -73.27 -16.22 -30.02
CA ASP A 125 -72.93 -15.38 -28.86
C ASP A 125 -71.69 -15.89 -28.12
N CYS A 126 -71.52 -17.22 -28.00
CA CYS A 126 -70.33 -17.83 -27.41
C CYS A 126 -69.09 -17.61 -28.29
N LYS A 127 -69.24 -17.67 -29.62
CA LYS A 127 -68.14 -17.38 -30.56
C LYS A 127 -67.71 -15.92 -30.46
N ALA A 128 -68.66 -14.99 -30.40
CA ALA A 128 -68.38 -13.57 -30.24
C ALA A 128 -67.68 -13.26 -28.91
N ALA A 129 -68.10 -13.90 -27.81
CA ALA A 129 -67.45 -13.77 -26.50
C ALA A 129 -66.01 -14.30 -26.52
N ILE A 130 -65.76 -15.44 -27.17
CA ILE A 130 -64.41 -16.00 -27.30
C ILE A 130 -63.51 -15.08 -28.13
N GLU A 131 -64.00 -14.51 -29.23
CA GLU A 131 -63.23 -13.55 -30.02
C GLU A 131 -62.91 -12.28 -29.24
N TYR A 132 -63.86 -11.76 -28.45
CA TYR A 132 -63.61 -10.62 -27.58
C TYR A 132 -62.53 -10.93 -26.52
N GLU A 133 -62.59 -12.09 -25.87
CA GLU A 133 -61.57 -12.54 -24.92
C GLU A 133 -60.20 -12.75 -25.59
N ASN A 134 -60.15 -13.30 -26.80
CA ASN A 134 -58.92 -13.44 -27.57
C ASN A 134 -58.27 -12.08 -27.86
N VAL A 135 -59.07 -11.07 -28.24
CA VAL A 135 -58.58 -9.70 -28.47
C VAL A 135 -58.08 -9.09 -27.16
N LEU A 136 -58.80 -9.26 -26.06
CA LEU A 136 -58.42 -8.74 -24.75
C LEU A 136 -57.12 -9.36 -24.22
N ILE A 137 -56.95 -10.68 -24.39
CA ILE A 137 -55.73 -11.40 -24.00
C ILE A 137 -54.54 -10.93 -24.84
N LYS A 138 -54.71 -10.80 -26.17
CA LYS A 138 -53.65 -10.26 -27.05
C LYS A 138 -53.23 -8.86 -26.60
N TYR A 139 -54.19 -7.97 -26.35
CA TYR A 139 -53.90 -6.63 -25.86
C TYR A 139 -53.15 -6.63 -24.51
N ARG A 140 -53.53 -7.50 -23.57
CA ARG A 140 -52.82 -7.63 -22.29
C ARG A 140 -51.39 -8.15 -22.47
N LEU A 141 -51.20 -9.14 -23.34
CA LEU A 141 -49.87 -9.68 -23.67
C LEU A 141 -49.00 -8.62 -24.35
N ASP A 142 -49.54 -7.85 -25.29
CA ASP A 142 -48.82 -6.76 -25.95
C ASP A 142 -48.40 -5.69 -24.95
N ARG A 143 -49.26 -5.37 -23.97
CA ARG A 143 -48.93 -4.41 -22.91
C ARG A 143 -47.83 -4.94 -21.97
N ILE A 144 -47.88 -6.23 -21.61
CA ILE A 144 -46.82 -6.87 -20.82
C ILE A 144 -45.51 -6.87 -21.60
N ARG A 145 -45.56 -7.23 -22.90
CA ARG A 145 -44.40 -7.21 -23.79
C ARG A 145 -43.80 -5.81 -23.90
N ALA A 146 -44.62 -4.80 -24.14
CA ALA A 146 -44.17 -3.41 -24.22
C ALA A 146 -43.47 -2.97 -22.93
N LYS A 147 -44.05 -3.31 -21.76
CA LYS A 147 -43.44 -2.98 -20.47
C LYS A 147 -42.13 -3.73 -20.23
N ALA A 148 -42.08 -5.02 -20.54
CA ALA A 148 -40.87 -5.82 -20.41
C ALA A 148 -39.74 -5.30 -21.31
N VAL A 149 -40.06 -4.88 -22.54
CA VAL A 149 -39.08 -4.28 -23.46
C VAL A 149 -38.57 -2.93 -22.93
N GLU A 150 -39.45 -2.10 -22.37
CA GLU A 150 -39.07 -0.85 -21.71
C GLU A 150 -38.12 -1.11 -20.54
N ASP A 151 -38.46 -2.05 -19.66
CA ASP A 151 -37.65 -2.39 -18.48
C ASP A 151 -36.29 -2.96 -18.89
N LEU A 152 -36.23 -3.80 -19.93
CA LEU A 152 -34.97 -4.32 -20.45
C LEU A 152 -34.08 -3.21 -21.03
N LYS A 153 -34.67 -2.25 -21.76
CA LYS A 153 -33.93 -1.09 -22.29
C LYS A 153 -33.39 -0.23 -21.15
N GLU A 154 -34.21 0.06 -20.15
CA GLU A 154 -33.78 0.83 -18.97
C GLU A 154 -32.62 0.11 -18.24
N LEU A 155 -32.73 -1.19 -18.03
CA LEU A 155 -31.69 -1.98 -17.39
C LEU A 155 -30.39 -1.99 -18.20
N THR A 156 -30.50 -2.11 -19.52
CA THR A 156 -29.34 -2.10 -20.42
C THR A 156 -28.64 -0.74 -20.38
N ASN A 157 -29.41 0.35 -20.43
CA ASN A 157 -28.87 1.70 -20.33
C ASN A 157 -28.15 1.93 -19.00
N LYS A 158 -28.75 1.51 -17.88
CA LYS A 158 -28.10 1.55 -16.56
C LYS A 158 -26.81 0.74 -16.53
N GLY A 159 -26.80 -0.43 -17.17
CA GLY A 159 -25.59 -1.24 -17.31
C GLY A 159 -24.47 -0.50 -18.05
N VAL A 160 -24.80 0.16 -19.16
CA VAL A 160 -23.86 0.98 -19.94
C VAL A 160 -23.37 2.18 -19.13
N GLU A 161 -24.24 2.88 -18.40
CA GLU A 161 -23.87 4.01 -17.55
C GLU A 161 -22.89 3.59 -16.45
N VAL A 162 -23.16 2.48 -15.76
CA VAL A 162 -22.25 1.95 -14.73
C VAL A 162 -20.93 1.50 -15.34
N PHE A 163 -20.94 0.87 -16.50
CA PHE A 163 -19.72 0.46 -17.19
C PHE A 163 -18.85 1.68 -17.53
N ASN A 164 -19.44 2.72 -18.12
CA ASN A 164 -18.71 3.95 -18.46
C ASN A 164 -18.18 4.64 -17.20
N TYR A 165 -18.97 4.68 -16.12
CA TYR A 165 -18.51 5.23 -14.85
C TYR A 165 -17.32 4.46 -14.27
N LEU A 166 -17.32 3.13 -14.36
CA LEU A 166 -16.19 2.31 -13.92
C LEU A 166 -14.95 2.54 -14.79
N ASP A 167 -15.13 2.67 -16.10
CA ASP A 167 -14.05 2.98 -17.04
C ASP A 167 -13.42 4.35 -16.73
N ASP A 168 -14.24 5.37 -16.48
CA ASP A 168 -13.79 6.69 -16.04
C ASP A 168 -13.05 6.64 -14.71
N CYS A 169 -13.54 5.86 -13.74
CA CYS A 169 -12.86 5.67 -12.46
C CYS A 169 -11.49 5.03 -12.66
N ILE A 170 -11.39 3.98 -13.47
CA ILE A 170 -10.11 3.32 -13.78
C ILE A 170 -9.17 4.31 -14.46
N GLY A 171 -9.65 5.07 -15.43
CA GLY A 171 -8.86 6.09 -16.12
C GLY A 171 -8.31 7.16 -15.18
N GLN A 172 -9.15 7.67 -14.27
CA GLN A 172 -8.73 8.65 -13.26
C GLN A 172 -7.68 8.09 -12.31
N ARG A 173 -7.90 6.86 -11.81
CA ARG A 173 -6.94 6.20 -10.91
C ARG A 173 -5.61 5.93 -11.60
N PHE A 174 -5.64 5.45 -12.83
CA PHE A 174 -4.43 5.23 -13.63
C PHE A 174 -3.67 6.54 -13.85
N GLN A 175 -4.39 7.63 -14.17
CA GLN A 175 -3.75 8.94 -14.34
C GLN A 175 -3.09 9.42 -13.03
N GLY A 176 -3.77 9.26 -11.90
CA GLY A 176 -3.21 9.58 -10.58
C GLY A 176 -1.98 8.74 -10.22
N GLU A 177 -2.00 7.44 -10.50
CA GLU A 177 -0.85 6.55 -10.31
C GLU A 177 0.35 6.99 -11.18
N ILE A 178 0.10 7.33 -12.45
CA ILE A 178 1.14 7.82 -13.36
C ILE A 178 1.71 9.15 -12.88
N ASP A 179 0.88 10.06 -12.37
CA ASP A 179 1.35 11.34 -11.87
C ASP A 179 2.16 11.19 -10.58
N ALA A 180 1.75 10.31 -9.65
CA ALA A 180 2.56 9.95 -8.48
C ALA A 180 3.92 9.34 -8.87
N VAL A 181 3.96 8.49 -9.89
CA VAL A 181 5.23 7.94 -10.43
C VAL A 181 6.10 9.04 -11.02
N LYS A 182 5.53 10.02 -11.74
CA LYS A 182 6.29 11.17 -12.26
C LYS A 182 6.89 11.99 -11.12
N GLU A 183 6.14 12.26 -10.05
CA GLU A 183 6.66 12.98 -8.89
C GLU A 183 7.83 12.25 -8.24
N LEU A 184 7.73 10.91 -8.08
CA LEU A 184 8.83 10.09 -7.60
C LEU A 184 10.07 10.20 -8.52
N ILE A 185 9.87 10.12 -9.83
CA ILE A 185 10.96 10.25 -10.81
C ILE A 185 11.64 11.61 -10.68
N VAL A 186 10.87 12.69 -10.50
CA VAL A 186 11.42 14.05 -10.29
C VAL A 186 12.27 14.09 -9.02
N ALA A 187 11.76 13.59 -7.89
CA ALA A 187 12.51 13.59 -6.63
C ALA A 187 13.83 12.80 -6.73
N ILE A 188 13.81 11.63 -7.38
CA ILE A 188 15.04 10.84 -7.61
C ILE A 188 15.98 11.57 -8.57
N ARG A 189 15.46 12.16 -9.64
CA ARG A 189 16.25 12.91 -10.63
C ARG A 189 16.97 14.08 -9.99
N GLU A 190 16.28 14.87 -9.16
CA GLU A 190 16.87 15.99 -8.42
C GLU A 190 17.99 15.52 -7.48
N ALA A 191 17.79 14.40 -6.77
CA ALA A 191 18.83 13.83 -5.91
C ALA A 191 20.07 13.38 -6.70
N ILE A 192 19.88 12.79 -7.89
CA ILE A 192 20.98 12.40 -8.79
C ILE A 192 21.71 13.65 -9.31
N GLU A 193 20.97 14.67 -9.76
CA GLU A 193 21.55 15.92 -10.29
C GLU A 193 22.37 16.68 -9.24
N LEU A 194 21.99 16.56 -7.96
CA LEU A 194 22.72 17.15 -6.83
C LEU A 194 23.80 16.24 -6.25
N GLU A 195 23.98 15.03 -6.78
CA GLU A 195 24.83 13.97 -6.21
C GLU A 195 24.54 13.72 -4.71
N ALA A 196 23.28 13.93 -4.31
CA ALA A 196 22.84 13.82 -2.94
C ALA A 196 22.31 12.41 -2.66
N LYS A 197 22.57 11.91 -1.45
CA LYS A 197 21.92 10.68 -0.96
C LYS A 197 20.43 10.97 -0.70
N LEU A 198 19.60 9.95 -0.82
CA LEU A 198 18.18 9.99 -0.44
C LEU A 198 18.03 9.44 1.00
N PRO A 199 18.03 10.29 2.04
CA PRO A 199 17.99 9.85 3.42
C PRO A 199 16.66 9.26 3.81
N ASN A 200 15.57 9.76 3.25
CA ASN A 200 14.22 9.43 3.68
C ASN A 200 13.63 8.35 2.79
N GLU A 201 12.75 7.53 3.37
CA GLU A 201 12.03 6.52 2.62
C GLU A 201 11.03 7.18 1.64
N LEU A 202 11.02 6.70 0.40
CA LEU A 202 10.11 7.15 -0.65
C LEU A 202 8.96 6.14 -0.77
N VAL A 203 7.73 6.59 -0.54
CA VAL A 203 6.55 5.73 -0.48
C VAL A 203 5.57 6.06 -1.61
N LEU A 204 5.21 5.04 -2.38
CA LEU A 204 4.14 5.06 -3.38
C LEU A 204 2.94 4.29 -2.84
N ASP A 205 1.82 4.98 -2.64
CA ASP A 205 0.55 4.37 -2.20
C ASP A 205 -0.56 4.72 -3.19
N GLY A 206 -0.71 3.85 -4.19
CA GLY A 206 -1.64 4.04 -5.31
C GLY A 206 -1.36 5.35 -6.05
N GLU A 207 -2.30 6.29 -5.94
CA GLU A 207 -2.29 7.58 -6.64
C GLU A 207 -1.48 8.66 -5.90
N LYS A 208 -0.77 8.32 -4.83
CA LYS A 208 -0.05 9.29 -4.00
C LYS A 208 1.41 8.91 -3.83
N PHE A 209 2.27 9.90 -4.05
CA PHE A 209 3.67 9.84 -3.70
C PHE A 209 3.91 10.66 -2.43
N THR A 210 4.63 10.08 -1.46
CA THR A 210 5.00 10.74 -0.21
C THR A 210 6.41 10.39 0.21
N VAL A 211 7.07 11.31 0.92
CA VAL A 211 8.39 11.08 1.52
C VAL A 211 8.19 10.89 3.02
N ASN A 212 8.60 9.73 3.52
CA ASN A 212 8.52 9.39 4.94
C ASN A 212 9.80 9.85 5.65
N TYR A 213 9.68 10.95 6.42
CA TYR A 213 10.80 11.56 7.14
C TYR A 213 11.16 10.84 8.45
N ASP A 214 10.32 9.94 8.92
CA ASP A 214 10.55 9.21 10.17
C ASP A 214 11.45 7.97 9.97
N VAL A 215 11.60 7.53 8.71
CA VAL A 215 12.36 6.33 8.35
C VAL A 215 13.54 6.73 7.47
N LEU A 216 14.74 6.43 7.96
CA LEU A 216 15.97 6.64 7.22
C LEU A 216 16.35 5.39 6.39
N THR A 217 16.73 5.61 5.13
CA THR A 217 17.16 4.58 4.19
C THR A 217 18.59 4.09 4.46
N TYR A 218 19.40 4.88 5.18
CA TYR A 218 20.77 4.52 5.54
C TYR A 218 21.08 4.88 6.99
N GLU A 219 22.02 4.13 7.59
CA GLU A 219 22.51 4.44 8.93
C GLU A 219 23.23 5.79 8.94
N PRO A 220 22.90 6.70 9.88
CA PRO A 220 23.62 7.96 10.00
C PRO A 220 25.10 7.68 10.29
N GLU A 221 25.98 8.47 9.67
CA GLU A 221 27.41 8.41 9.91
C GLU A 221 27.66 8.54 11.42
N PRO A 222 28.44 7.63 12.04
CA PRO A 222 28.72 7.72 13.46
C PRO A 222 29.34 9.08 13.77
N GLU A 223 28.90 9.70 14.86
CA GLU A 223 29.45 10.99 15.29
C GLU A 223 30.98 10.90 15.37
N PRO A 224 31.70 11.94 14.90
CA PRO A 224 33.14 11.95 14.96
C PRO A 224 33.57 11.70 16.40
N ARG A 225 34.41 10.67 16.57
CA ARG A 225 34.91 10.27 17.88
C ARG A 225 35.56 11.51 18.50
N SER A 226 35.12 11.88 19.71
CA SER A 226 35.69 13.02 20.43
C SER A 226 37.22 12.91 20.42
N GLU A 227 37.91 13.99 20.08
CA GLU A 227 39.37 14.02 20.13
C GLU A 227 39.86 13.56 21.51
N SER A 228 40.79 12.60 21.53
CA SER A 228 41.38 12.13 22.77
C SER A 228 41.94 13.33 23.54
N PRO A 229 41.73 13.44 24.86
CA PRO A 229 42.24 14.57 25.63
C PRO A 229 43.75 14.73 25.41
N VAL A 230 44.16 15.80 24.73
CA VAL A 230 45.57 16.15 24.55
C VAL A 230 45.97 17.05 25.72
N GLU A 231 46.97 16.60 26.48
CA GLU A 231 47.56 17.38 27.56
C GLU A 231 48.17 18.67 26.99
N LYS A 232 47.71 19.83 27.47
CA LYS A 232 48.29 21.12 27.10
C LYS A 232 49.48 21.41 28.01
N GLN A 233 50.60 21.84 27.43
CA GLN A 233 51.72 22.33 28.22
C GLN A 233 51.30 23.58 28.99
N ILE A 234 51.63 23.61 30.27
CA ILE A 234 51.44 24.76 31.15
C ILE A 234 52.84 25.24 31.53
N PRO A 235 53.17 26.54 31.40
CA PRO A 235 54.54 27.03 31.62
C PRO A 235 55.07 26.76 33.04
N GLU A 236 54.16 26.67 34.01
CA GLU A 236 54.45 26.48 35.44
C GLU A 236 54.38 25.00 35.90
N GLY A 237 53.93 24.09 35.04
CA GLY A 237 53.62 22.71 35.41
C GLY A 237 54.37 21.70 34.54
N PHE A 238 54.72 20.55 35.11
CA PHE A 238 55.27 19.46 34.32
C PHE A 238 54.15 18.73 33.56
N THR A 239 54.43 18.34 32.32
CA THR A 239 53.56 17.39 31.63
C THR A 239 53.76 15.98 32.17
N VAL A 240 52.77 15.09 32.00
CA VAL A 240 52.85 13.68 32.43
C VAL A 240 54.12 13.01 31.90
N LEU A 241 54.52 13.33 30.66
CA LEU A 241 55.71 12.76 30.03
C LEU A 241 57.02 13.31 30.63
N GLN A 242 57.05 14.60 30.99
CA GLN A 242 58.21 15.22 31.65
C GLN A 242 58.41 14.66 33.06
N VAL A 243 57.33 14.54 33.86
CA VAL A 243 57.38 13.93 35.20
C VAL A 243 57.87 12.48 35.12
N LEU A 244 57.36 11.70 34.15
CA LEU A 244 57.77 10.31 33.96
C LEU A 244 59.27 10.18 33.65
N ASN A 245 59.78 11.05 32.78
CA ASN A 245 61.20 11.03 32.39
C ASN A 245 62.12 11.42 33.55
N ILE A 246 61.75 12.44 34.33
CA ILE A 246 62.53 12.87 35.50
C ILE A 246 62.48 11.81 36.60
N GLY A 247 61.29 11.25 36.86
CA GLY A 247 61.14 10.15 37.81
C GLY A 247 61.94 8.91 37.43
N ARG A 248 62.08 8.62 36.12
CA ARG A 248 62.94 7.54 35.63
C ARG A 248 64.42 7.82 35.91
N GLN A 249 64.89 9.04 35.60
CA GLN A 249 66.27 9.43 35.86
C GLN A 249 66.63 9.36 37.34
N PHE A 250 65.78 9.91 38.23
CA PHE A 250 66.02 9.81 39.66
C PHE A 250 65.96 8.37 40.20
N ARG A 251 65.07 7.54 39.66
CA ARG A 251 65.03 6.11 39.99
C ARG A 251 66.31 5.37 39.58
N GLU A 252 66.93 5.75 38.47
CA GLU A 252 68.22 5.18 38.02
C GLU A 252 69.37 5.55 38.97
N TYR A 253 69.35 6.74 39.57
CA TYR A 253 70.32 7.15 40.58
C TYR A 253 70.12 6.45 41.93
N ASP A 254 68.89 6.47 42.47
CA ASP A 254 68.56 5.76 43.71
C ASP A 254 67.09 5.29 43.74
N PRO A 255 66.82 3.97 43.70
CA PRO A 255 65.46 3.42 43.78
C PRO A 255 64.79 3.63 45.16
N THR A 256 65.55 3.90 46.22
CA THR A 256 65.04 4.01 47.59
C THR A 256 64.21 5.27 47.79
N GLY A 257 64.46 6.35 47.03
CA GLY A 257 63.67 7.58 47.08
C GLY A 257 64.42 8.83 47.56
N HIS A 258 65.72 8.72 47.86
CA HIS A 258 66.54 9.81 48.36
C HIS A 258 67.76 10.00 47.45
N ILE A 259 68.10 11.24 47.10
CA ILE A 259 69.28 11.53 46.27
C ILE A 259 70.04 12.66 46.96
N PRO A 260 71.39 12.67 46.96
CA PRO A 260 72.16 13.78 47.51
C PRO A 260 71.74 15.12 46.88
N THR A 261 71.62 16.17 47.68
CA THR A 261 71.16 17.50 47.22
C THR A 261 71.95 17.99 46.01
N LYS A 262 73.25 17.74 45.98
CA LYS A 262 74.12 18.08 44.86
C LYS A 262 73.71 17.37 43.55
N GLU A 263 73.48 16.06 43.60
CA GLU A 263 73.08 15.25 42.44
C GLU A 263 71.68 15.62 41.93
N PHE A 264 70.77 15.96 42.85
CA PHE A 264 69.44 16.46 42.50
C PHE A 264 69.50 17.78 41.72
N VAL A 265 70.26 18.76 42.23
CA VAL A 265 70.43 20.07 41.58
C VAL A 265 71.18 19.94 40.26
N GLU A 266 72.25 19.14 40.20
CA GLU A 266 73.02 18.91 38.96
C GLU A 266 72.19 18.22 37.88
N THR A 267 71.29 17.31 38.26
CA THR A 267 70.39 16.64 37.30
C THR A 267 69.36 17.61 36.74
N LEU A 268 68.73 18.44 37.59
CA LEU A 268 67.79 19.47 37.12
C LEU A 268 68.47 20.51 36.24
N GLN A 269 69.68 20.95 36.62
CA GLN A 269 70.47 21.89 35.84
C GLN A 269 70.88 21.30 34.48
N ARG A 270 71.28 20.03 34.44
CA ARG A 270 71.56 19.32 33.19
C ARG A 270 70.31 19.28 32.30
N LEU A 271 69.15 18.97 32.86
CA LEU A 271 67.90 18.93 32.11
C LEU A 271 67.47 20.32 31.60
N ALA A 272 67.74 21.38 32.36
CA ALA A 272 67.51 22.76 31.94
C ALA A 272 68.43 23.18 30.77
N MET A 273 69.67 22.71 30.76
CA MET A 273 70.59 22.94 29.64
C MET A 273 70.18 22.17 28.38
N LEU A 274 69.64 20.96 28.54
CA LEU A 274 69.16 20.12 27.44
C LEU A 274 67.77 20.53 26.92
N SER A 275 66.97 21.27 27.70
CA SER A 275 65.60 21.61 27.35
C SER A 275 65.46 22.72 26.31
N VAL A 276 66.56 23.32 25.83
CA VAL A 276 66.54 24.36 24.80
C VAL A 276 65.95 23.78 23.50
N GLY A 277 64.65 24.01 23.27
CA GLY A 277 63.91 23.56 22.09
C GLY A 277 63.40 22.11 22.11
N GLN A 278 63.44 21.41 23.25
CA GLN A 278 63.06 19.99 23.36
C GLN A 278 61.99 19.70 24.42
N ASP A 279 61.36 20.71 25.03
CA ASP A 279 60.27 20.59 26.02
C ASP A 279 60.48 19.50 27.10
N ILE A 280 61.72 19.37 27.58
CA ILE A 280 62.11 18.30 28.52
C ILE A 280 61.71 18.66 29.95
N ILE A 281 61.66 19.96 30.27
CA ILE A 281 61.24 20.50 31.57
C ILE A 281 60.39 21.78 31.37
N PRO A 282 59.61 22.21 32.37
CA PRO A 282 58.85 23.47 32.33
C PRO A 282 59.75 24.69 32.18
N GLU A 283 59.24 25.72 31.52
CA GLU A 283 59.95 26.97 31.26
C GLU A 283 60.40 27.68 32.55
N ALA A 284 59.57 27.60 33.60
CA ALA A 284 59.87 28.12 34.92
C ALA A 284 61.15 27.51 35.55
N LEU A 285 61.43 26.23 35.26
CA LEU A 285 62.63 25.54 35.75
C LEU A 285 63.82 25.65 34.79
N ALA A 286 63.56 25.78 33.49
CA ALA A 286 64.60 26.02 32.50
C ALA A 286 65.28 27.39 32.68
N SER A 287 64.53 28.37 33.17
CA SER A 287 65.03 29.72 33.48
C SER A 287 65.51 29.90 34.92
N ALA A 288 65.44 28.86 35.75
CA ALA A 288 65.80 28.95 37.16
C ALA A 288 67.33 29.04 37.38
N ASP A 289 67.76 29.96 38.25
CA ASP A 289 69.16 30.08 38.67
C ASP A 289 69.53 29.03 39.74
N LEU A 290 70.82 28.79 39.93
CA LEU A 290 71.34 27.82 40.89
C LEU A 290 70.81 28.05 42.31
N ALA A 291 70.62 29.31 42.71
CA ALA A 291 70.03 29.65 44.01
C ALA A 291 68.58 29.16 44.14
N GLN A 292 67.79 29.25 43.06
CA GLN A 292 66.38 28.82 43.04
C GLN A 292 66.27 27.29 43.04
N LEU A 293 67.14 26.59 42.32
CA LEU A 293 67.21 25.12 42.37
C LEU A 293 67.61 24.60 43.75
N ASN A 294 68.51 25.29 44.45
CA ASN A 294 68.86 24.94 45.83
C ASN A 294 67.72 25.20 46.81
N GLN A 295 66.94 26.28 46.64
CA GLN A 295 65.73 26.53 47.44
C GLN A 295 64.65 25.46 47.21
N LEU A 296 64.49 25.03 45.96
CA LEU A 296 63.62 23.91 45.62
C LEU A 296 64.09 22.62 46.32
N ALA A 297 65.39 22.32 46.26
CA ALA A 297 65.95 21.15 46.91
C ALA A 297 65.76 21.18 48.44
N ALA A 298 65.93 22.35 49.08
CA ALA A 298 65.68 22.55 50.51
C ALA A 298 64.21 22.32 50.90
N THR A 299 63.27 22.58 50.00
CA THR A 299 61.83 22.30 50.23
C THR A 299 61.57 20.80 50.38
N PHE A 300 62.39 19.97 49.74
CA PHE A 300 62.28 18.50 49.75
C PHE A 300 63.33 17.82 50.67
N ASP A 301 64.13 18.61 51.41
CA ASP A 301 64.99 18.18 52.53
C ASP A 301 64.75 19.09 53.76
N PRO A 302 63.59 18.99 54.45
CA PRO A 302 63.24 19.88 55.55
C PRO A 302 64.13 19.75 56.79
N PHE A 303 64.90 18.67 56.88
CA PHE A 303 65.75 18.34 58.03
C PHE A 303 67.24 18.57 57.75
N GLU A 304 67.58 19.21 56.62
CA GLU A 304 68.95 19.49 56.19
C GLU A 304 69.88 18.27 56.26
N THR A 305 69.35 17.10 55.89
CA THR A 305 70.08 15.83 55.93
C THR A 305 71.12 15.72 54.82
N GLY A 306 71.05 16.60 53.82
CA GLY A 306 71.85 16.55 52.60
C GLY A 306 71.28 15.58 51.55
N PHE A 307 70.09 15.03 51.80
CA PHE A 307 69.39 14.10 50.92
C PHE A 307 67.97 14.57 50.63
N VAL A 308 67.66 14.70 49.35
CA VAL A 308 66.37 15.17 48.85
C VAL A 308 65.43 13.98 48.59
N ASN A 309 64.20 14.05 49.09
CA ASN A 309 63.17 13.06 48.77
C ASN A 309 62.60 13.31 47.36
N TRP A 310 63.17 12.65 46.36
CA TRP A 310 62.78 12.85 44.97
C TRP A 310 61.39 12.28 44.64
N LYS A 311 60.89 11.29 45.40
CA LYS A 311 59.52 10.77 45.22
C LYS A 311 58.48 11.82 45.59
N ALA A 312 58.72 12.56 46.67
CA ALA A 312 57.88 13.68 47.07
C ALA A 312 57.90 14.80 46.02
N PHE A 313 59.06 15.08 45.43
CA PHE A 313 59.20 16.01 44.30
C PHE A 313 58.36 15.57 43.10
N VAL A 314 58.50 14.33 42.63
CA VAL A 314 57.76 13.79 41.46
C VAL A 314 56.24 13.84 41.68
N VAL A 315 55.77 13.52 42.88
CA VAL A 315 54.33 13.60 43.22
C VAL A 315 53.84 15.04 43.26
N THR A 316 54.67 15.98 43.71
CA THR A 316 54.33 17.41 43.73
C THR A 316 54.35 18.00 42.33
N ALA A 317 55.27 17.54 41.48
CA ALA A 317 55.39 17.92 40.07
C ALA A 317 54.24 17.38 39.19
N ALA A 318 53.56 16.32 39.62
CA ALA A 318 52.45 15.69 38.90
C ALA A 318 51.06 16.27 39.23
N ARG A 319 50.99 17.31 40.08
CA ARG A 319 49.75 17.99 40.47
C ARG A 319 49.50 19.20 39.60
#